data_AF-A0A8K0GEJ6-F1
#
_entry.id   AF-A0A8K0GEJ6-F1
#
_cell.length_a   1.000
_cell.length_b   1.000
_cell.length_c   1.000
_cell.angle_alpha   90.00
_cell.angle_beta   90.00
_cell.angle_gamma   90.00
#
_symmetry.space_group_name_H-M   'P 1'
#
loop_
_entity.id
_entity.type
_entity.pdbx_description
1 polymer ?
#
loop_
_entity_poly.entity_id
_entity_poly.type
_entity_poly.pdbx_seq_one_letter_code
_entity_poly.pdbx_strand_id
1 'polypeptide(L)'
;MDIKEFEIPVPWGHIAVKAWGKEEDIPVLAIHGLGDNAGAFDRLLPLLPSSFYYICIDLPSHGRSSPFPPHLPINAIDNVLTLKLVADYLNRNKYILMGHSWGGQTSILFTQLYPEYVIKLIVFDAYYFGPITLGTFKDFFNERFNSLIKINGNLVANKQPLYKYEEAVTKLLRGRMYGELTREAAEPILKRCLIPTENGKYIFSTDPRLKAFINPFFGSKYIIALVKKYPITCPLLFVYASDSKVWYYRFEGVIREFKRNKHCVVKEVIGNHDFYNNFPELVASMVNRFLTKVEIKAWGNEENTPVLSIHGLGDNAGTFDRLLPLLPSPFYYICIDLPSHGRSSPYPPHLFINALDNVLTLKLVLDYMNRKKYILMGHSWGGQTSILFTQLYPEYVIKLIVFDAFYLFPVTLNSLKHFLNDRFSHLIRINENIAANKQPQYTYEETVEKLMEGRMYGELTKEAAEPLLKRSLISTENGKYIFSTDPRLKAFINPLFNLKYIMGLVKKYRITCPVLFVYASDSEAQYYYFKRVITEYQRNKQCIVKKVTGNHDVHNNSPELVAPIVNKFLTKRQSKL
;
A
#
# COMPACT_ATOMS: atom_id res chain seq x y z
N MET A 1 -7.75 -4.07 -13.24
CA MET A 1 -8.45 -2.94 -12.61
C MET A 1 -9.36 -2.37 -13.67
N ASP A 2 -10.59 -2.02 -13.31
CA ASP A 2 -11.50 -1.36 -14.25
C ASP A 2 -10.94 0.02 -14.60
N ILE A 3 -11.07 0.43 -15.86
CA ILE A 3 -10.59 1.71 -16.37
C ILE A 3 -11.81 2.55 -16.75
N LYS A 4 -11.89 3.77 -16.24
CA LYS A 4 -12.93 4.75 -16.55
C LYS A 4 -12.27 6.03 -17.07
N GLU A 5 -12.84 6.59 -18.13
CA GLU A 5 -12.47 7.91 -18.64
C GLU A 5 -13.60 8.89 -18.33
N PHE A 6 -13.26 10.06 -17.83
CA PHE A 6 -14.22 11.15 -17.61
C PHE A 6 -13.51 12.50 -17.64
N GLU A 7 -14.28 13.57 -17.65
CA GLU A 7 -13.79 14.93 -17.74
C GLU A 7 -14.22 15.72 -16.49
N ILE A 8 -13.30 16.55 -15.99
CA ILE A 8 -13.55 17.48 -14.88
C ILE A 8 -13.67 18.89 -15.48
N PRO A 9 -14.81 19.57 -15.34
CA PRO A 9 -14.97 20.93 -15.85
C PRO A 9 -14.07 21.90 -15.09
N VAL A 10 -13.41 22.79 -15.83
CA VAL A 10 -12.58 23.90 -15.31
C VAL A 10 -12.88 25.18 -16.11
N PRO A 11 -12.53 26.38 -15.62
CA PRO A 11 -12.89 27.63 -16.30
C PRO A 11 -12.40 27.76 -17.75
N TRP A 12 -11.35 27.02 -18.13
CA TRP A 12 -10.79 27.01 -19.48
C TRP A 12 -11.17 25.76 -20.30
N GLY A 13 -12.20 25.03 -19.88
CA GLY A 13 -12.72 23.84 -20.57
C GLY A 13 -12.79 22.65 -19.61
N HIS A 14 -11.94 21.66 -19.82
CA HIS A 14 -11.94 20.44 -19.00
C HIS A 14 -10.54 19.87 -18.76
N ILE A 15 -10.44 19.08 -17.69
CA ILE A 15 -9.31 18.20 -17.38
C ILE A 15 -9.76 16.77 -17.68
N ALA A 16 -9.10 16.12 -18.63
CA ALA A 16 -9.35 14.71 -18.94
C ALA A 16 -8.72 13.81 -17.87
N VAL A 17 -9.48 12.81 -17.45
CA VAL A 17 -9.10 11.88 -16.38
C VAL A 17 -9.19 10.45 -16.89
N LYS A 18 -8.12 9.68 -16.67
CA LYS A 18 -8.10 8.23 -16.81
C LYS A 18 -7.96 7.61 -15.43
N ALA A 19 -9.04 7.01 -14.94
CA ALA A 19 -9.09 6.41 -13.62
C ALA A 19 -9.02 4.89 -13.66
N TRP A 20 -8.33 4.30 -12.69
CA TRP A 20 -8.15 2.86 -12.52
C TRP A 20 -8.59 2.44 -11.12
N GLY A 21 -9.37 1.35 -11.02
CA GLY A 21 -9.87 0.84 -9.74
C GLY A 21 -11.26 1.36 -9.40
N LYS A 22 -11.67 1.18 -8.15
CA LYS A 22 -13.04 1.49 -7.71
C LYS A 22 -13.11 2.86 -7.05
N GLU A 23 -14.19 3.61 -7.28
CA GLU A 23 -14.30 5.01 -6.84
C GLU A 23 -14.35 5.17 -5.31
N GLU A 24 -14.76 4.12 -4.60
CA GLU A 24 -14.81 4.04 -3.14
C GLU A 24 -13.45 3.79 -2.48
N ASP A 25 -12.44 3.35 -3.23
CA ASP A 25 -11.11 3.08 -2.71
C ASP A 25 -10.34 4.38 -2.40
N ILE A 26 -9.23 4.25 -1.68
CA ILE A 26 -8.39 5.40 -1.32
C ILE A 26 -7.86 6.08 -2.60
N PRO A 27 -8.08 7.39 -2.80
CA PRO A 27 -7.73 8.04 -4.05
C PRO A 27 -6.23 8.36 -4.13
N VAL A 28 -5.63 7.96 -5.25
CA VAL A 28 -4.24 8.27 -5.64
C VAL A 28 -4.28 9.18 -6.86
N LEU A 29 -4.09 10.48 -6.67
CA LEU A 29 -4.03 11.45 -7.77
C LEU A 29 -2.64 11.41 -8.40
N ALA A 30 -2.58 10.98 -9.66
CA ALA A 30 -1.33 10.79 -10.40
C ALA A 30 -1.15 11.89 -11.46
N ILE A 31 0.02 12.54 -11.45
CA ILE A 31 0.31 13.74 -12.25
C ILE A 31 1.60 13.54 -13.06
N HIS A 32 1.48 13.58 -14.38
CA HIS A 32 2.58 13.30 -15.32
C HIS A 32 3.55 14.50 -15.49
N GLY A 33 4.67 14.24 -16.18
CA GLY A 33 5.68 15.25 -16.53
C GLY A 33 5.33 16.09 -17.77
N LEU A 34 6.14 17.12 -18.04
CA LEU A 34 5.99 17.98 -19.22
C LEU A 34 6.08 17.16 -20.51
N GLY A 35 5.10 17.31 -21.40
CA GLY A 35 5.07 16.60 -22.70
C GLY A 35 4.50 15.19 -22.66
N ASP A 36 4.09 14.70 -21.49
CA ASP A 36 3.39 13.42 -21.32
C ASP A 36 1.86 13.62 -21.23
N ASN A 37 1.17 12.60 -20.72
CA ASN A 37 -0.25 12.58 -20.38
C ASN A 37 -0.51 11.40 -19.42
N ALA A 38 -1.76 11.18 -19.01
CA ALA A 38 -2.16 10.10 -18.10
C ALA A 38 -1.73 8.69 -18.58
N GLY A 39 -1.51 8.49 -19.89
CA GLY A 39 -1.01 7.24 -20.45
C GLY A 39 0.39 6.85 -19.94
N ALA A 40 1.19 7.80 -19.44
CA ALA A 40 2.51 7.52 -18.89
C ALA A 40 2.49 6.60 -17.66
N PHE A 41 1.33 6.46 -17.00
CA PHE A 41 1.16 5.57 -15.85
C PHE A 41 0.67 4.16 -16.22
N ASP A 42 0.24 3.92 -17.47
CA ASP A 42 -0.39 2.67 -17.90
C ASP A 42 0.48 1.42 -17.66
N ARG A 43 1.81 1.58 -17.68
CA ARG A 43 2.75 0.49 -17.42
C ARG A 43 2.99 0.24 -15.93
N LEU A 44 2.91 1.29 -15.11
CA LEU A 44 3.15 1.20 -13.66
C LEU A 44 1.94 0.69 -12.90
N LEU A 45 0.75 1.25 -13.17
CA LEU A 45 -0.45 0.97 -12.37
C LEU A 45 -0.86 -0.52 -12.31
N PRO A 46 -0.72 -1.33 -13.36
CA PRO A 46 -0.99 -2.78 -13.28
C PRO A 46 -0.12 -3.53 -12.26
N LEU A 47 1.03 -2.96 -11.87
CA LEU A 47 1.95 -3.53 -10.89
C LEU A 47 1.69 -3.03 -9.47
N LEU A 48 0.76 -2.08 -9.29
CA LEU A 48 0.39 -1.51 -8.00
C LEU A 48 -0.84 -2.22 -7.39
N PRO A 49 -1.12 -2.05 -6.08
CA PRO A 49 -2.23 -2.73 -5.45
C PRO A 49 -3.56 -2.23 -6.01
N SER A 50 -4.49 -3.15 -6.27
CA SER A 50 -5.82 -2.82 -6.81
C SER A 50 -6.80 -2.26 -5.78
N SER A 51 -6.37 -2.06 -4.53
CA SER A 51 -7.17 -1.52 -3.42
C SER A 51 -7.09 0.01 -3.32
N PHE A 52 -6.78 0.67 -4.44
CA PHE A 52 -6.63 2.12 -4.55
C PHE A 52 -7.35 2.58 -5.81
N TYR A 53 -7.89 3.79 -5.74
CA TYR A 53 -8.48 4.47 -6.88
C TYR A 53 -7.44 5.41 -7.51
N TYR A 54 -6.78 4.98 -8.58
CA TYR A 54 -5.78 5.79 -9.25
C TYR A 54 -6.45 6.74 -10.23
N ILE A 55 -6.29 8.04 -10.00
CA ILE A 55 -6.89 9.11 -10.78
C ILE A 55 -5.75 9.77 -11.56
N CYS A 56 -5.53 9.38 -12.81
CA CYS A 56 -4.49 9.97 -13.65
C CYS A 56 -5.09 11.12 -14.45
N ILE A 57 -4.58 12.33 -14.25
CA ILE A 57 -5.05 13.51 -14.98
C ILE A 57 -4.12 13.81 -16.15
N ASP A 58 -4.69 14.28 -17.25
CA ASP A 58 -3.94 15.04 -18.25
C ASP A 58 -3.84 16.48 -17.76
N LEU A 59 -2.63 17.00 -17.53
CA LEU A 59 -2.45 18.40 -17.20
C LEU A 59 -3.02 19.31 -18.31
N PRO A 60 -3.42 20.55 -18.00
CA PRO A 60 -3.85 21.51 -19.01
C PRO A 60 -2.85 21.57 -20.16
N SER A 61 -3.36 21.77 -21.38
CA SER A 61 -2.53 21.80 -22.59
C SER A 61 -1.80 20.48 -22.93
N HIS A 62 -2.18 19.35 -22.33
CA HIS A 62 -1.65 18.01 -22.63
C HIS A 62 -2.77 17.01 -22.91
N GLY A 63 -2.43 15.94 -23.64
CA GLY A 63 -3.30 14.78 -23.85
C GLY A 63 -4.67 15.19 -24.38
N ARG A 64 -5.71 14.85 -23.62
CA ARG A 64 -7.11 15.16 -23.94
C ARG A 64 -7.69 16.32 -23.14
N SER A 65 -6.90 16.98 -22.28
CA SER A 65 -7.34 18.16 -21.53
C SER A 65 -7.39 19.40 -22.41
N SER A 66 -8.32 20.30 -22.08
CA SER A 66 -8.39 21.61 -22.72
C SER A 66 -7.10 22.41 -22.51
N PRO A 67 -6.63 23.16 -23.53
CA PRO A 67 -5.49 24.04 -23.36
C PRO A 67 -5.87 25.25 -22.49
N PHE A 68 -4.88 25.85 -21.82
CA PHE A 68 -5.07 27.16 -21.23
C PHE A 68 -5.49 28.19 -22.31
N PRO A 69 -6.19 29.27 -21.94
CA PRO A 69 -6.66 30.27 -22.89
C PRO A 69 -5.55 30.73 -23.84
N PRO A 70 -5.85 30.91 -25.14
CA PRO A 70 -4.87 31.40 -26.09
C PRO A 70 -4.37 32.80 -25.66
N HIS A 71 -3.21 33.22 -26.15
CA HIS A 71 -2.61 34.56 -25.96
C HIS A 71 -1.84 34.81 -24.65
N LEU A 72 -2.00 34.00 -23.60
CA LEU A 72 -1.16 34.10 -22.40
C LEU A 72 0.00 33.08 -22.41
N PRO A 73 1.16 33.42 -21.82
CA PRO A 73 2.17 32.43 -21.48
C PRO A 73 1.61 31.42 -20.47
N ILE A 74 2.03 30.16 -20.57
CA ILE A 74 1.70 29.12 -19.59
C ILE A 74 2.68 29.25 -18.42
N ASN A 75 2.19 29.43 -17.20
CA ASN A 75 3.02 29.47 -16.00
C ASN A 75 2.99 28.12 -15.28
N ALA A 76 4.14 27.69 -14.77
CA ALA A 76 4.24 26.43 -14.05
C ALA A 76 3.35 26.35 -12.80
N ILE A 77 3.07 27.50 -12.17
CA ILE A 77 2.24 27.56 -10.96
C ILE A 77 0.75 27.34 -11.25
N ASP A 78 0.30 27.54 -12.50
CA ASP A 78 -1.09 27.37 -12.90
C ASP A 78 -1.55 25.90 -12.76
N ASN A 79 -0.61 24.96 -12.84
CA ASN A 79 -0.88 23.55 -12.55
C ASN A 79 -1.25 23.34 -11.07
N VAL A 80 -0.69 24.10 -10.12
CA VAL A 80 -1.05 23.95 -8.69
C VAL A 80 -2.52 24.36 -8.46
N LEU A 81 -2.97 25.43 -9.12
CA LEU A 81 -4.38 25.82 -9.13
C LEU A 81 -5.24 24.72 -9.77
N THR A 82 -4.76 24.12 -10.86
CA THR A 82 -5.44 23.00 -11.51
C THR A 82 -5.64 21.83 -10.55
N LEU A 83 -4.59 21.42 -9.80
CA LEU A 83 -4.74 20.35 -8.80
C LEU A 83 -5.76 20.72 -7.74
N LYS A 84 -5.86 21.99 -7.32
CA LYS A 84 -6.86 22.43 -6.35
C LYS A 84 -8.28 22.29 -6.91
N LEU A 85 -8.52 22.74 -8.15
CA LEU A 85 -9.81 22.59 -8.81
C LEU A 85 -10.20 21.12 -9.00
N VAL A 86 -9.25 20.26 -9.39
CA VAL A 86 -9.46 18.81 -9.48
C VAL A 86 -9.79 18.22 -8.11
N ALA A 87 -9.05 18.58 -7.06
CA ALA A 87 -9.29 18.08 -5.71
C ALA A 87 -10.65 18.51 -5.15
N ASP A 88 -11.08 19.74 -5.47
CA ASP A 88 -12.39 20.27 -5.07
C ASP A 88 -13.53 19.58 -5.81
N TYR A 89 -13.38 19.35 -7.11
CA TYR A 89 -14.38 18.65 -7.90
C TYR A 89 -14.56 17.19 -7.45
N LEU A 90 -13.45 16.49 -7.24
CA LEU A 90 -13.47 15.11 -6.75
C LEU A 90 -14.00 15.01 -5.32
N ASN A 91 -13.93 16.12 -4.56
CA ASN A 91 -14.46 16.30 -3.21
C ASN A 91 -14.13 15.14 -2.27
N ARG A 92 -12.90 14.61 -2.37
CA ARG A 92 -12.37 13.62 -1.43
C ARG A 92 -11.62 14.35 -0.33
N ASN A 93 -11.90 13.97 0.92
CA ASN A 93 -11.30 14.59 2.10
C ASN A 93 -9.76 14.62 2.03
N LYS A 94 -9.12 13.55 1.53
CA LYS A 94 -7.66 13.43 1.37
C LYS A 94 -7.27 12.53 0.21
N TYR A 95 -6.06 12.74 -0.31
CA TYR A 95 -5.45 12.07 -1.45
C TYR A 95 -4.05 11.55 -1.13
N ILE A 96 -3.63 10.48 -1.81
CA ILE A 96 -2.22 10.18 -2.05
C ILE A 96 -1.84 10.89 -3.35
N LEU A 97 -0.74 11.64 -3.35
CA LEU A 97 -0.23 12.25 -4.58
C LEU A 97 0.92 11.41 -5.15
N MET A 98 0.92 11.22 -6.47
CA MET A 98 1.98 10.53 -7.19
C MET A 98 2.39 11.35 -8.42
N GLY A 99 3.54 12.02 -8.38
CA GLY A 99 3.94 12.95 -9.43
C GLY A 99 5.28 12.60 -10.06
N HIS A 100 5.38 12.69 -11.39
CA HIS A 100 6.65 12.62 -12.12
C HIS A 100 7.08 13.99 -12.64
N SER A 101 8.37 14.31 -12.56
CA SER A 101 8.97 15.51 -13.15
C SER A 101 8.18 16.79 -12.81
N TRP A 102 7.61 17.48 -13.81
CA TRP A 102 6.78 18.67 -13.58
C TRP A 102 5.54 18.41 -12.71
N GLY A 103 4.89 17.26 -12.87
CA GLY A 103 3.82 16.78 -11.99
C GLY A 103 4.29 16.52 -10.56
N GLY A 104 5.53 16.04 -10.40
CA GLY A 104 6.18 15.89 -9.10
C GLY A 104 6.49 17.23 -8.43
N GLN A 105 7.03 18.20 -9.16
CA GLN A 105 7.27 19.57 -8.67
C GLN A 105 5.95 20.23 -8.23
N THR A 106 4.92 20.06 -9.04
CA THR A 106 3.57 20.56 -8.74
C THR A 106 2.99 19.89 -7.50
N SER A 107 3.15 18.57 -7.35
CA SER A 107 2.69 17.81 -6.17
C SER A 107 3.39 18.25 -4.88
N ILE A 108 4.69 18.53 -4.94
CA ILE A 108 5.46 19.05 -3.80
C ILE A 108 4.88 20.39 -3.36
N LEU A 109 4.74 21.34 -4.27
CA LEU A 109 4.22 22.67 -3.94
C LEU A 109 2.75 22.60 -3.46
N PHE A 110 1.91 21.78 -4.10
CA PHE A 110 0.54 21.55 -3.65
C PHE A 110 0.50 21.01 -2.21
N THR A 111 1.36 20.04 -1.88
CA THR A 111 1.43 19.46 -0.53
C THR A 111 1.88 20.49 0.52
N GLN A 112 2.72 21.46 0.15
CA GLN A 112 3.13 22.53 1.07
C GLN A 112 2.02 23.56 1.31
N LEU A 113 1.21 23.84 0.28
CA LEU A 113 0.13 24.83 0.35
C LEU A 113 -1.16 24.26 0.97
N TYR A 114 -1.43 22.98 0.74
CA TYR A 114 -2.65 22.27 1.13
C TYR A 114 -2.34 20.94 1.83
N PRO A 115 -1.54 20.93 2.91
CA PRO A 115 -1.11 19.70 3.58
C PRO A 115 -2.27 18.87 4.13
N GLU A 116 -3.41 19.49 4.42
CA GLU A 116 -4.63 18.83 4.89
C GLU A 116 -5.23 17.87 3.86
N TYR A 117 -4.97 18.09 2.57
CA TYR A 117 -5.44 17.24 1.47
C TYR A 117 -4.56 16.02 1.23
N VAL A 118 -3.34 15.94 1.79
CA VAL A 118 -2.34 14.92 1.36
C VAL A 118 -1.99 13.96 2.49
N ILE A 119 -2.30 12.67 2.31
CA ILE A 119 -1.93 11.61 3.27
C ILE A 119 -0.56 11.02 3.02
N LYS A 120 -0.11 10.93 1.77
CA LYS A 120 1.20 10.43 1.35
C LYS A 120 1.59 11.11 0.04
N LEU A 121 2.89 11.33 -0.16
CA LEU A 121 3.44 11.91 -1.37
C LEU A 121 4.47 10.96 -1.99
N ILE A 122 4.32 10.66 -3.27
CA ILE A 122 5.25 9.85 -4.08
C ILE A 122 5.76 10.74 -5.21
N VAL A 123 7.08 10.83 -5.36
CA VAL A 123 7.72 11.70 -6.34
C VAL A 123 8.74 10.91 -7.16
N PHE A 124 8.60 10.95 -8.48
CA PHE A 124 9.53 10.39 -9.45
C PHE A 124 10.33 11.50 -10.14
N ASP A 125 11.64 11.50 -9.90
CA ASP A 125 12.64 12.35 -10.55
C ASP A 125 12.28 13.84 -10.62
N ALA A 126 11.73 14.37 -9.53
CA ALA A 126 11.32 15.76 -9.41
C ALA A 126 11.77 16.36 -8.10
N TYR A 127 12.40 17.53 -8.15
CA TYR A 127 13.03 18.16 -7.00
C TYR A 127 12.21 19.37 -6.52
N TYR A 128 12.30 20.47 -7.27
CA TYR A 128 11.49 21.67 -7.12
C TYR A 128 11.50 22.41 -8.46
N PHE A 129 10.69 23.46 -8.61
CA PHE A 129 10.81 24.34 -9.78
C PHE A 129 12.23 24.90 -9.88
N GLY A 130 12.80 24.86 -11.09
CA GLY A 130 14.19 25.25 -11.36
C GLY A 130 14.47 26.69 -10.93
N PRO A 131 15.54 26.96 -10.15
CA PRO A 131 15.79 28.30 -9.67
C PRO A 131 16.28 29.23 -10.79
N ILE A 132 15.75 30.45 -10.82
CA ILE A 132 16.23 31.54 -11.67
C ILE A 132 17.16 32.40 -10.83
N THR A 133 18.45 32.40 -11.19
CA THR A 133 19.47 33.19 -10.49
C THR A 133 19.57 34.60 -11.06
N LEU A 134 20.12 35.55 -10.29
CA LEU A 134 20.38 36.91 -10.77
C LEU A 134 21.23 36.92 -12.06
N GLY A 135 22.25 36.05 -12.13
CA GLY A 135 23.13 35.94 -13.29
C GLY A 135 22.46 35.39 -14.56
N THR A 136 21.38 34.61 -14.41
CA THR A 136 20.67 33.97 -15.54
C THR A 136 19.34 34.64 -15.85
N PHE A 137 18.93 35.64 -15.08
CA PHE A 137 17.59 36.23 -15.14
C PHE A 137 17.26 36.78 -16.54
N LYS A 138 18.12 37.67 -17.06
CA LYS A 138 17.89 38.34 -18.34
C LYS A 138 17.84 37.33 -19.49
N ASP A 139 18.80 36.42 -19.54
CA ASP A 139 18.90 35.43 -20.62
C ASP A 139 17.72 34.46 -20.61
N PHE A 140 17.30 34.01 -19.41
CA PHE A 140 16.13 33.15 -19.28
C PHE A 140 14.85 33.80 -19.84
N PHE A 141 14.55 35.05 -19.46
CA PHE A 141 13.34 35.71 -19.93
C PHE A 141 13.40 36.11 -21.40
N ASN A 142 14.54 36.60 -21.88
CA ASN A 142 14.71 36.89 -23.30
C ASN A 142 14.52 35.64 -24.16
N GLU A 143 15.10 34.50 -23.76
CA GLU A 143 14.95 33.22 -24.47
C GLU A 143 13.48 32.75 -24.50
N ARG A 144 12.78 32.82 -23.36
CA ARG A 144 11.36 32.44 -23.27
C ARG A 144 10.45 33.36 -24.06
N PHE A 145 10.61 34.68 -23.95
CA PHE A 145 9.77 35.65 -24.66
C PHE A 145 9.97 35.59 -26.18
N ASN A 146 11.23 35.53 -26.65
CA ASN A 146 11.52 35.36 -28.07
C ASN A 146 10.92 34.06 -28.63
N SER A 147 11.01 32.97 -27.86
CA SER A 147 10.39 31.69 -28.22
C SER A 147 8.87 31.77 -28.28
N LEU A 148 8.22 32.42 -27.31
CA LEU A 148 6.77 32.61 -27.28
C LEU A 148 6.27 33.46 -28.45
N ILE A 149 6.97 34.54 -28.81
CA ILE A 149 6.64 35.36 -29.99
C ILE A 149 6.66 34.51 -31.26
N LYS A 150 7.72 33.70 -31.44
CA LYS A 150 7.85 32.80 -32.59
C LYS A 150 6.76 31.72 -32.61
N ILE A 151 6.48 31.09 -31.47
CA ILE A 151 5.46 30.05 -31.33
C ILE A 151 4.08 30.63 -31.66
N ASN A 152 3.73 31.77 -31.07
CA ASN A 152 2.44 32.43 -31.31
C ASN A 152 2.30 32.86 -32.78
N GLY A 153 3.36 33.37 -33.40
CA GLY A 153 3.35 33.67 -34.84
C GLY A 153 3.06 32.44 -35.71
N ASN A 154 3.64 31.29 -35.37
CA ASN A 154 3.35 30.03 -36.07
C ASN A 154 1.93 29.52 -35.82
N LEU A 155 1.39 29.68 -34.61
CA LEU A 155 0.01 29.30 -34.29
C LEU A 155 -1.01 30.15 -35.06
N VAL A 156 -0.80 31.47 -35.12
CA VAL A 156 -1.63 32.39 -35.91
C VAL A 156 -1.56 32.04 -37.41
N ALA A 157 -0.38 31.66 -37.90
CA ALA A 157 -0.20 31.23 -39.28
C ALA A 157 -0.63 29.77 -39.57
N ASN A 158 -1.17 29.05 -38.58
CA ASN A 158 -1.53 27.63 -38.66
C ASN A 158 -0.39 26.71 -39.16
N LYS A 159 0.86 27.00 -38.78
CA LYS A 159 2.08 26.30 -39.21
C LYS A 159 2.47 25.14 -38.27
N GLN A 160 1.50 24.37 -37.78
CA GLN A 160 1.82 23.23 -36.94
C GLN A 160 2.43 22.08 -37.77
N PRO A 161 3.49 21.41 -37.27
CA PRO A 161 4.12 20.32 -38.00
C PRO A 161 3.22 19.08 -38.02
N LEU A 162 3.10 18.49 -39.21
CA LEU A 162 2.41 17.22 -39.44
C LEU A 162 3.43 16.08 -39.48
N TYR A 163 3.11 14.98 -38.82
CA TYR A 163 3.99 13.82 -38.69
C TYR A 163 3.33 12.56 -39.27
N LYS A 164 4.10 11.70 -39.93
CA LYS A 164 3.71 10.28 -40.04
C LYS A 164 3.78 9.64 -38.66
N TYR A 165 3.06 8.53 -38.45
CA TYR A 165 3.04 7.84 -37.15
C TYR A 165 4.45 7.53 -36.62
N GLU A 166 5.31 6.91 -37.42
CA GLU A 166 6.67 6.55 -37.00
C GLU A 166 7.59 7.77 -36.78
N GLU A 167 7.33 8.89 -37.44
CA GLU A 167 8.03 10.16 -37.16
C GLU A 167 7.61 10.71 -35.79
N ALA A 168 6.31 10.63 -35.47
CA ALA A 168 5.79 11.02 -34.16
C ALA A 168 6.32 10.12 -33.04
N VAL A 169 6.38 8.80 -33.28
CA VAL A 169 7.01 7.82 -32.37
C VAL A 169 8.46 8.23 -32.12
N THR A 170 9.27 8.36 -33.17
CA THR A 170 10.69 8.72 -33.06
C THR A 170 10.89 10.04 -32.31
N LYS A 171 10.04 11.03 -32.58
CA LYS A 171 10.07 12.33 -31.90
C LYS A 171 9.81 12.19 -30.40
N LEU A 172 8.85 11.35 -30.00
CA LEU A 172 8.53 11.13 -28.58
C LEU A 172 9.61 10.32 -27.86
N LEU A 173 10.18 9.32 -28.51
CA LEU A 173 11.23 8.48 -27.93
C LEU A 173 12.49 9.30 -27.61
N ARG A 174 12.91 10.16 -28.56
CA ARG A 174 14.17 10.93 -28.47
C ARG A 174 14.03 12.31 -27.85
N GLY A 175 12.81 12.83 -27.72
CA GLY A 175 12.53 14.18 -27.21
C GLY A 175 12.63 14.33 -25.69
N ARG A 176 13.43 13.49 -25.01
CA ARG A 176 13.44 13.34 -23.55
C ARG A 176 14.62 14.06 -22.90
N MET A 177 14.46 14.44 -21.64
CA MET A 177 15.45 15.25 -20.91
C MET A 177 16.76 14.47 -20.66
N TYR A 178 16.66 13.15 -20.48
CA TYR A 178 17.78 12.22 -20.33
C TYR A 178 17.39 10.84 -20.89
N GLY A 179 18.22 10.30 -21.79
CA GLY A 179 17.98 9.00 -22.42
C GLY A 179 16.79 9.01 -23.40
N GLU A 180 16.24 7.82 -23.66
CA GLU A 180 15.08 7.63 -24.54
C GLU A 180 13.94 6.90 -23.80
N LEU A 181 12.70 7.13 -24.22
CA LEU A 181 11.60 6.21 -23.88
C LEU A 181 11.77 4.90 -24.66
N THR A 182 11.28 3.79 -24.11
CA THR A 182 11.03 2.58 -24.89
C THR A 182 9.75 2.74 -25.71
N ARG A 183 9.60 1.94 -26.78
CA ARG A 183 8.39 1.99 -27.63
C ARG A 183 7.15 1.60 -26.84
N GLU A 184 7.26 0.63 -25.93
CA GLU A 184 6.18 0.20 -25.04
C GLU A 184 5.75 1.31 -24.08
N ALA A 185 6.70 2.10 -23.58
CA ALA A 185 6.44 3.23 -22.69
C ALA A 185 5.82 4.42 -23.45
N ALA A 186 6.19 4.60 -24.72
CA ALA A 186 5.66 5.66 -25.58
C ALA A 186 4.24 5.39 -26.10
N GLU A 187 3.89 4.13 -26.36
CA GLU A 187 2.63 3.76 -27.02
C GLU A 187 1.36 4.28 -26.30
N PRO A 188 1.20 4.15 -24.97
CA PRO A 188 0.06 4.73 -24.26
C PRO A 188 0.00 6.26 -24.33
N ILE A 189 1.17 6.92 -24.32
CA ILE A 189 1.27 8.38 -24.41
C ILE A 189 0.81 8.83 -25.80
N LEU A 190 1.30 8.18 -26.87
CA LEU A 190 0.96 8.49 -28.26
C LEU A 190 -0.55 8.32 -28.53
N LYS A 191 -1.14 7.22 -28.07
CA LYS A 191 -2.60 6.95 -28.20
C LYS A 191 -3.46 8.06 -27.61
N ARG A 192 -2.94 8.77 -26.61
CA ARG A 192 -3.67 9.81 -25.89
C ARG A 192 -3.40 11.21 -26.43
N CYS A 193 -2.26 11.44 -27.11
CA CYS A 193 -1.89 12.77 -27.58
C CYS A 193 -1.84 12.97 -29.10
N LEU A 194 -1.85 11.92 -29.92
CA LEU A 194 -1.89 12.06 -31.38
C LEU A 194 -3.31 12.30 -31.89
N ILE A 195 -3.48 13.38 -32.65
CA ILE A 195 -4.73 13.71 -33.33
C ILE A 195 -4.52 13.42 -34.83
N PRO A 196 -5.32 12.54 -35.45
CA PRO A 196 -5.24 12.28 -36.87
C PRO A 196 -5.67 13.51 -37.67
N THR A 197 -4.97 13.76 -38.78
CA THR A 197 -5.30 14.78 -39.78
C THR A 197 -5.56 14.11 -41.12
N GLU A 198 -5.82 14.91 -42.16
CA GLU A 198 -5.91 14.40 -43.53
C GLU A 198 -4.63 13.68 -43.97
N ASN A 199 -4.76 12.74 -44.92
CA ASN A 199 -3.67 12.01 -45.56
C ASN A 199 -2.80 11.13 -44.62
N GLY A 200 -3.39 10.60 -43.54
CA GLY A 200 -2.71 9.64 -42.65
C GLY A 200 -1.56 10.26 -41.83
N LYS A 201 -1.59 11.58 -41.65
CA LYS A 201 -0.66 12.32 -40.79
C LYS A 201 -1.31 12.65 -39.44
N TYR A 202 -0.48 13.08 -38.50
CA TYR A 202 -0.86 13.38 -37.12
C TYR A 202 -0.27 14.70 -36.66
N ILE A 203 -0.98 15.37 -35.76
CA ILE A 203 -0.45 16.44 -34.90
C ILE A 203 -0.44 15.98 -33.45
N PHE A 204 0.42 16.58 -32.64
CA PHE A 204 0.35 16.44 -31.19
C PHE A 204 -0.69 17.42 -30.64
N SER A 205 -1.59 16.92 -29.80
CA SER A 205 -2.53 17.72 -28.98
C SER A 205 -1.83 18.68 -28.01
N THR A 206 -0.57 18.39 -27.65
CA THR A 206 0.22 19.20 -26.72
C THR A 206 0.38 20.63 -27.25
N ASP A 207 0.04 21.61 -26.42
CA ASP A 207 0.15 23.02 -26.78
C ASP A 207 1.63 23.41 -27.02
N PRO A 208 1.97 23.93 -28.22
CA PRO A 208 3.34 24.33 -28.52
C PRO A 208 3.94 25.37 -27.56
N ARG A 209 3.12 26.18 -26.87
CA ARG A 209 3.56 27.19 -25.88
C ARG A 209 4.27 26.55 -24.68
N LEU A 210 4.00 25.28 -24.39
CA LEU A 210 4.68 24.52 -23.34
C LEU A 210 6.19 24.41 -23.56
N LYS A 211 6.69 24.61 -24.80
CA LYS A 211 8.14 24.67 -25.07
C LYS A 211 8.82 25.91 -24.47
N ALA A 212 8.04 26.91 -24.08
CA ALA A 212 8.51 28.17 -23.52
C ALA A 212 7.68 28.60 -22.30
N PHE A 213 7.22 27.63 -21.50
CA PHE A 213 6.53 27.90 -20.24
C PHE A 213 7.42 28.68 -19.25
N ILE A 214 6.78 29.43 -18.36
CA ILE A 214 7.46 30.30 -17.39
C ILE A 214 7.48 29.63 -16.02
N ASN A 215 8.68 29.48 -15.45
CA ASN A 215 8.85 29.02 -14.07
C ASN A 215 8.69 30.18 -13.09
N PRO A 216 8.26 29.91 -11.84
CA PRO A 216 8.21 30.92 -10.80
C PRO A 216 9.62 31.43 -10.44
N PHE A 217 9.68 32.71 -10.06
CA PHE A 217 10.93 33.42 -9.76
C PHE A 217 11.49 33.06 -8.38
N PHE A 218 12.11 31.88 -8.27
CA PHE A 218 12.71 31.43 -7.03
C PHE A 218 14.23 31.31 -7.15
N GLY A 219 14.97 31.93 -6.22
CA GLY A 219 16.40 31.63 -6.04
C GLY A 219 16.59 30.37 -5.19
N SER A 220 17.72 29.65 -5.34
CA SER A 220 17.97 28.42 -4.58
C SER A 220 17.89 28.61 -3.06
N LYS A 221 18.38 29.75 -2.54
CA LYS A 221 18.27 30.10 -1.11
C LYS A 221 16.81 30.27 -0.66
N TYR A 222 15.98 30.86 -1.52
CA TYR A 222 14.56 31.04 -1.25
C TYR A 222 13.83 29.69 -1.19
N ILE A 223 14.10 28.78 -2.14
CA ILE A 223 13.48 27.45 -2.15
C ILE A 223 13.82 26.67 -0.87
N ILE A 224 15.09 26.67 -0.45
CA ILE A 224 15.50 25.97 0.79
C ILE A 224 14.81 26.60 2.02
N ALA A 225 14.76 27.94 2.10
CA ALA A 225 14.07 28.63 3.18
C ALA A 225 12.56 28.32 3.20
N LEU A 226 11.95 28.21 2.03
CA LEU A 226 10.54 27.88 1.86
C LEU A 226 10.25 26.45 2.33
N VAL A 227 11.03 25.46 1.89
CA VAL A 227 10.88 24.06 2.33
C VAL A 227 11.14 23.89 3.82
N LYS A 228 12.07 24.66 4.39
CA LYS A 228 12.31 24.67 5.83
C LYS A 228 11.14 25.28 6.62
N LYS A 229 10.54 26.36 6.11
CA LYS A 229 9.42 27.06 6.77
C LYS A 229 8.10 26.30 6.62
N TYR A 230 7.87 25.66 5.48
CA TYR A 230 6.67 24.89 5.15
C TYR A 230 7.09 23.48 4.72
N PRO A 231 7.46 22.60 5.66
CA PRO A 231 7.96 21.27 5.34
C PRO A 231 6.84 20.35 4.85
N ILE A 232 7.22 19.35 4.04
CA ILE A 232 6.35 18.20 3.75
C ILE A 232 6.25 17.36 5.02
N THR A 233 5.07 17.31 5.63
CA THR A 233 4.83 16.62 6.91
C THR A 233 4.26 15.21 6.75
N CYS A 234 3.56 14.93 5.64
CA CYS A 234 3.10 13.58 5.32
C CYS A 234 4.28 12.65 4.99
N PRO A 235 4.13 11.32 5.07
CA PRO A 235 5.10 10.38 4.51
C PRO A 235 5.45 10.74 3.06
N LEU A 236 6.74 10.64 2.71
CA LEU A 236 7.27 10.99 1.39
C LEU A 236 8.13 9.85 0.85
N LEU A 237 7.80 9.34 -0.34
CA LEU A 237 8.68 8.51 -1.14
C LEU A 237 9.24 9.34 -2.29
N PHE A 238 10.54 9.59 -2.27
CA PHE A 238 11.26 10.30 -3.30
C PHE A 238 12.17 9.31 -4.04
N VAL A 239 11.94 9.10 -5.32
CA VAL A 239 12.75 8.22 -6.16
C VAL A 239 13.36 9.02 -7.31
N TYR A 240 14.67 8.92 -7.52
CA TYR A 240 15.37 9.61 -8.60
C TYR A 240 16.23 8.66 -9.43
N ALA A 241 16.45 9.05 -10.68
CA ALA A 241 17.20 8.29 -11.67
C ALA A 241 18.72 8.51 -11.52
N SER A 242 19.52 7.47 -11.75
CA SER A 242 20.98 7.55 -11.78
C SER A 242 21.49 8.55 -12.82
N ASP A 243 20.81 8.65 -13.97
CA ASP A 243 21.22 9.54 -15.07
C ASP A 243 20.92 11.01 -14.74
N SER A 244 19.97 11.26 -13.84
CA SER A 244 19.53 12.59 -13.41
C SER A 244 20.28 13.09 -12.16
N LYS A 245 21.35 12.41 -11.74
CA LYS A 245 22.05 12.64 -10.46
C LYS A 245 22.62 14.06 -10.31
N VAL A 246 22.91 14.75 -11.41
CA VAL A 246 23.31 16.17 -11.38
C VAL A 246 22.25 17.05 -10.72
N TRP A 247 20.97 16.76 -10.92
CA TRP A 247 19.87 17.51 -10.31
C TRP A 247 19.75 17.23 -8.83
N TYR A 248 20.02 16.00 -8.40
CA TYR A 248 20.08 15.65 -6.99
C TYR A 248 21.08 16.53 -6.25
N TYR A 249 22.29 16.71 -6.80
CA TYR A 249 23.29 17.60 -6.20
C TYR A 249 22.89 19.07 -6.29
N ARG A 250 22.31 19.51 -7.42
CA ARG A 250 21.82 20.89 -7.58
C ARG A 250 20.75 21.26 -6.55
N PHE A 251 19.95 20.29 -6.11
CA PHE A 251 18.89 20.46 -5.12
C PHE A 251 19.23 19.82 -3.76
N GLU A 252 20.50 19.56 -3.44
CA GLU A 252 20.88 18.84 -2.22
C GLU A 252 20.34 19.51 -0.95
N GLY A 253 20.25 20.84 -0.93
CA GLY A 253 19.72 21.60 0.20
C GLY A 253 18.24 21.33 0.42
N VAL A 254 17.47 21.19 -0.66
CA VAL A 254 16.04 20.83 -0.60
C VAL A 254 15.89 19.38 -0.14
N ILE A 255 16.67 18.46 -0.71
CA ILE A 255 16.63 17.04 -0.33
C ILE A 255 17.02 16.84 1.15
N ARG A 256 17.98 17.63 1.65
CA ARG A 256 18.35 17.63 3.07
C ARG A 256 17.17 18.01 3.96
N GLU A 257 16.39 19.01 3.57
CA GLU A 257 15.19 19.39 4.32
C GLU A 257 14.08 18.33 4.20
N PHE A 258 13.89 17.69 3.04
CA PHE A 258 12.97 16.55 2.91
C PHE A 258 13.33 15.40 3.86
N LYS A 259 14.62 15.08 4.02
CA LYS A 259 15.10 14.01 4.91
C LYS A 259 14.90 14.29 6.41
N ARG A 260 14.55 15.53 6.79
CA ARG A 260 14.21 15.84 8.19
C ARG A 260 12.85 15.26 8.60
N ASN A 261 11.98 15.00 7.63
CA ASN A 261 10.77 14.23 7.88
C ASN A 261 11.17 12.76 8.13
N LYS A 262 10.89 12.25 9.33
CA LYS A 262 11.22 10.87 9.76
C LYS A 262 10.56 9.77 8.90
N HIS A 263 9.56 10.14 8.10
CA HIS A 263 8.84 9.28 7.18
C HIS A 263 9.20 9.54 5.71
N CYS A 264 10.30 10.27 5.46
CA CYS A 264 10.86 10.49 4.12
C CYS A 264 11.80 9.34 3.75
N VAL A 265 11.54 8.70 2.61
CA VAL A 265 12.37 7.68 2.01
C VAL A 265 12.89 8.21 0.69
N VAL A 266 14.22 8.32 0.57
CA VAL A 266 14.90 8.75 -0.65
C VAL A 266 15.61 7.54 -1.28
N LYS A 267 15.34 7.25 -2.55
CA LYS A 267 15.93 6.12 -3.29
C LYS A 267 16.46 6.53 -4.65
N GLU A 268 17.65 6.04 -4.98
CA GLU A 268 18.21 6.07 -6.32
C GLU A 268 17.82 4.78 -7.04
N VAL A 269 17.46 4.87 -8.33
CA VAL A 269 17.26 3.72 -9.21
C VAL A 269 18.11 3.87 -10.47
N ILE A 270 18.59 2.76 -11.00
CA ILE A 270 19.33 2.75 -12.26
C ILE A 270 18.33 3.03 -13.39
N GLY A 271 18.62 4.04 -14.21
CA GLY A 271 17.79 4.39 -15.35
C GLY A 271 17.78 5.89 -15.62
N ASN A 272 16.90 6.27 -16.55
CA ASN A 272 16.75 7.63 -17.03
C ASN A 272 15.56 8.35 -16.39
N HIS A 273 15.31 9.59 -16.81
CA HIS A 273 14.25 10.45 -16.26
C HIS A 273 12.86 9.79 -16.28
N ASP A 274 12.60 8.91 -17.24
CA ASP A 274 11.33 8.23 -17.47
C ASP A 274 11.31 6.80 -16.90
N PHE A 275 12.20 6.47 -15.94
CA PHE A 275 12.36 5.11 -15.40
C PHE A 275 11.04 4.45 -14.96
N TYR A 276 10.10 5.22 -14.40
CA TYR A 276 8.86 4.68 -13.85
C TYR A 276 7.92 4.16 -14.94
N ASN A 277 8.09 4.63 -16.18
CA ASN A 277 7.35 4.19 -17.34
C ASN A 277 8.18 3.20 -18.18
N ASN A 278 9.48 3.46 -18.37
CA ASN A 278 10.39 2.56 -19.09
C ASN A 278 10.55 1.19 -18.41
N PHE A 279 10.74 1.21 -17.09
CA PHE A 279 11.09 0.07 -16.24
C PHE A 279 10.27 0.10 -14.94
N PRO A 280 8.92 0.03 -15.03
CA PRO A 280 8.04 0.22 -13.89
C PRO A 280 8.30 -0.77 -12.74
N GLU A 281 8.83 -1.96 -13.04
CA GLU A 281 9.22 -2.97 -12.06
C GLU A 281 10.28 -2.48 -11.06
N LEU A 282 11.14 -1.53 -11.45
CA LEU A 282 12.16 -0.96 -10.56
C LEU A 282 11.55 -0.18 -9.40
N VAL A 283 10.35 0.39 -9.61
CA VAL A 283 9.69 1.24 -8.62
C VAL A 283 8.40 0.68 -8.06
N ALA A 284 7.73 -0.24 -8.77
CA ALA A 284 6.49 -0.85 -8.32
C ALA A 284 6.63 -1.44 -6.90
N SER A 285 7.72 -2.17 -6.62
CA SER A 285 7.94 -2.74 -5.28
C SER A 285 8.09 -1.68 -4.18
N MET A 286 8.72 -0.55 -4.49
CA MET A 286 8.90 0.56 -3.55
C MET A 286 7.58 1.28 -3.30
N VAL A 287 6.84 1.56 -4.37
CA VAL A 287 5.51 2.16 -4.32
C VAL A 287 4.55 1.25 -3.55
N ASN A 288 4.53 -0.07 -3.82
CA ASN A 288 3.67 -1.04 -3.13
C ASN A 288 3.93 -1.05 -1.63
N ARG A 289 5.19 -1.08 -1.21
CA ARG A 289 5.54 -1.02 0.22
C ARG A 289 5.17 0.32 0.85
N PHE A 290 5.26 1.40 0.09
CA PHE A 290 4.93 2.73 0.59
C PHE A 290 3.42 2.97 0.66
N LEU A 291 2.65 2.39 -0.27
CA LEU A 291 1.20 2.46 -0.29
C LEU A 291 0.56 1.55 0.76
N THR A 292 1.01 0.29 0.83
CA THR A 292 0.45 -0.72 1.74
C THR A 292 0.85 -0.47 3.19
N LYS A 293 -0.01 -0.89 4.12
CA LYS A 293 0.23 -0.75 5.56
C LYS A 293 -0.21 -2.01 6.30
N VAL A 294 0.46 -2.27 7.40
CA VAL A 294 0.03 -3.21 8.44
C VAL A 294 -0.43 -2.38 9.61
N GLU A 295 -1.69 -2.56 10.00
CA GLU A 295 -2.31 -1.85 11.11
C GLU A 295 -2.02 -2.55 12.44
N ILE A 296 -1.73 -1.75 13.46
CA ILE A 296 -1.55 -2.22 14.82
C ILE A 296 -2.49 -1.47 15.76
N LYS A 297 -2.95 -2.16 16.80
CA LYS A 297 -3.63 -1.60 17.95
C LYS A 297 -2.77 -1.89 19.18
N ALA A 298 -2.54 -0.92 20.04
CA ALA A 298 -1.68 -1.09 21.21
C ALA A 298 -2.39 -0.75 22.53
N TRP A 299 -1.95 -1.38 23.62
CA TRP A 299 -2.45 -1.17 24.98
C TRP A 299 -1.30 -1.20 25.99
N GLY A 300 -1.30 -0.25 26.93
CA GLY A 300 -0.25 -0.12 27.96
C GLY A 300 0.85 0.87 27.59
N ASN A 301 1.89 0.95 28.43
CA ASN A 301 3.02 1.85 28.24
C ASN A 301 4.04 1.24 27.28
N GLU A 302 4.45 1.99 26.26
CA GLU A 302 5.42 1.56 25.26
C GLU A 302 6.77 1.12 25.88
N GLU A 303 7.22 1.67 27.01
CA GLU A 303 8.48 1.26 27.67
C GLU A 303 8.43 -0.14 28.30
N ASN A 304 7.25 -0.73 28.41
CA ASN A 304 7.06 -2.05 29.01
C ASN A 304 7.47 -3.20 28.08
N THR A 305 7.52 -4.41 28.64
CA THR A 305 7.85 -5.63 27.87
C THR A 305 6.78 -5.83 26.78
N PRO A 306 7.17 -5.92 25.50
CA PRO A 306 6.20 -5.98 24.41
C PRO A 306 5.62 -7.40 24.24
N VAL A 307 4.31 -7.47 24.07
CA VAL A 307 3.52 -8.68 23.79
C VAL A 307 2.86 -8.52 22.42
N LEU A 308 3.44 -9.15 21.39
CA LEU A 308 2.85 -9.15 20.06
C LEU A 308 1.74 -10.19 19.98
N SER A 309 0.52 -9.74 19.71
CA SER A 309 -0.72 -10.50 19.72
C SER A 309 -1.26 -10.69 18.31
N ILE A 310 -1.43 -11.93 17.85
CA ILE A 310 -1.68 -12.27 16.44
C ILE A 310 -2.98 -13.08 16.33
N HIS A 311 -3.94 -12.57 15.57
CA HIS A 311 -5.28 -13.14 15.45
C HIS A 311 -5.37 -14.35 14.50
N GLY A 312 -6.49 -15.08 14.56
CA GLY A 312 -6.82 -16.20 13.68
C GLY A 312 -7.30 -15.80 12.28
N LEU A 313 -7.54 -16.79 11.42
CA LEU A 313 -8.07 -16.56 10.07
C LEU A 313 -9.48 -15.95 10.15
N GLY A 314 -9.73 -14.86 9.43
CA GLY A 314 -11.05 -14.19 9.41
C GLY A 314 -11.31 -13.24 10.60
N ASP A 315 -10.37 -13.15 11.54
CA ASP A 315 -10.38 -12.18 12.64
C ASP A 315 -9.66 -10.87 12.26
N ASN A 316 -9.44 -10.03 13.25
CA ASN A 316 -8.54 -8.88 13.24
C ASN A 316 -8.07 -8.61 14.69
N ALA A 317 -7.27 -7.56 14.91
CA ALA A 317 -6.74 -7.18 16.21
C ALA A 317 -7.81 -7.02 17.30
N GLY A 318 -9.08 -6.76 16.94
CA GLY A 318 -10.20 -6.67 17.86
C GLY A 318 -10.50 -7.95 18.64
N THR A 319 -10.03 -9.12 18.19
CA THR A 319 -10.24 -10.42 18.87
C THR A 319 -9.69 -10.43 20.31
N PHE A 320 -8.73 -9.55 20.61
CA PHE A 320 -8.11 -9.46 21.93
C PHE A 320 -8.75 -8.41 22.85
N ASP A 321 -9.70 -7.61 22.36
CA ASP A 321 -10.25 -6.46 23.10
C ASP A 321 -10.91 -6.83 24.42
N ARG A 322 -11.48 -8.03 24.50
CA ARG A 322 -12.08 -8.56 25.72
C ARG A 322 -11.07 -9.19 26.68
N LEU A 323 -9.97 -9.74 26.15
CA LEU A 323 -8.93 -10.40 26.96
C LEU A 323 -7.96 -9.41 27.59
N LEU A 324 -7.44 -8.46 26.81
CA LEU A 324 -6.36 -7.56 27.26
C LEU A 324 -6.66 -6.79 28.55
N PRO A 325 -7.89 -6.28 28.79
CA PRO A 325 -8.21 -5.60 30.05
C PRO A 325 -8.06 -6.48 31.30
N LEU A 326 -8.07 -7.81 31.14
CA LEU A 326 -7.91 -8.78 32.24
C LEU A 326 -6.44 -9.21 32.46
N LEU A 327 -5.52 -8.73 31.62
CA LEU A 327 -4.10 -9.09 31.68
C LEU A 327 -3.28 -8.04 32.47
N PRO A 328 -2.17 -8.43 33.13
CA PRO A 328 -1.48 -7.58 34.09
C PRO A 328 -0.64 -6.46 33.45
N SER A 329 -0.39 -5.42 34.23
CA SER A 329 0.76 -4.51 34.05
C SER A 329 2.04 -5.16 34.62
N PRO A 330 3.27 -4.86 34.15
CA PRO A 330 3.65 -3.85 33.16
C PRO A 330 4.02 -4.49 31.81
N PHE A 331 3.03 -4.84 30.99
CA PHE A 331 3.22 -5.28 29.61
C PHE A 331 2.71 -4.23 28.62
N TYR A 332 3.28 -4.24 27.42
CA TYR A 332 2.83 -3.44 26.27
C TYR A 332 2.25 -4.37 25.22
N TYR A 333 0.93 -4.43 25.11
CA TYR A 333 0.25 -5.34 24.19
C TYR A 333 0.11 -4.68 22.82
N ILE A 334 0.58 -5.37 21.79
CA ILE A 334 0.57 -4.91 20.40
C ILE A 334 -0.23 -5.94 19.59
N CYS A 335 -1.44 -5.61 19.18
CA CYS A 335 -2.29 -6.45 18.36
C CYS A 335 -2.15 -6.05 16.89
N ILE A 336 -1.77 -6.99 16.04
CA ILE A 336 -1.62 -6.77 14.60
C ILE A 336 -2.90 -7.15 13.86
N ASP A 337 -3.34 -6.34 12.90
CA ASP A 337 -4.18 -6.82 11.81
C ASP A 337 -3.26 -7.45 10.76
N LEU A 338 -3.34 -8.77 10.55
CA LEU A 338 -2.56 -9.42 9.49
C LEU A 338 -2.97 -8.85 8.10
N PRO A 339 -2.08 -8.89 7.09
CA PRO A 339 -2.45 -8.48 5.75
C PRO A 339 -3.72 -9.19 5.27
N SER A 340 -4.51 -8.50 4.45
CA SER A 340 -5.84 -8.96 4.01
C SER A 340 -6.91 -9.06 5.11
N HIS A 341 -6.65 -8.60 6.35
CA HIS A 341 -7.61 -8.57 7.46
C HIS A 341 -7.78 -7.17 8.06
N GLY A 342 -8.94 -6.93 8.67
CA GLY A 342 -9.21 -5.72 9.45
C GLY A 342 -8.95 -4.45 8.66
N ARG A 343 -8.04 -3.62 9.16
CA ARG A 343 -7.65 -2.32 8.57
C ARG A 343 -6.30 -2.39 7.81
N SER A 344 -5.65 -3.55 7.78
CA SER A 344 -4.41 -3.77 7.02
C SER A 344 -4.70 -3.89 5.53
N SER A 345 -3.73 -3.51 4.69
CA SER A 345 -3.86 -3.65 3.24
C SER A 345 -3.92 -5.13 2.82
N PRO A 346 -4.68 -5.46 1.76
CA PRO A 346 -4.69 -6.81 1.21
C PRO A 346 -3.38 -7.12 0.46
N TYR A 347 -3.07 -8.41 0.31
CA TYR A 347 -2.04 -8.85 -0.62
C TYR A 347 -2.41 -8.48 -2.07
N PRO A 348 -1.45 -8.29 -2.99
CA PRO A 348 -1.73 -8.12 -4.41
C PRO A 348 -2.67 -9.21 -4.98
N PRO A 349 -3.55 -8.88 -5.94
CA PRO A 349 -4.60 -9.79 -6.46
C PRO A 349 -4.05 -11.09 -7.07
N HIS A 350 -2.83 -11.07 -7.60
CA HIS A 350 -2.19 -12.20 -8.29
C HIS A 350 -1.40 -13.14 -7.35
N LEU A 351 -1.34 -12.85 -6.05
CA LEU A 351 -0.68 -13.73 -5.07
C LEU A 351 -1.68 -14.64 -4.36
N PHE A 352 -1.25 -15.88 -4.10
CA PHE A 352 -1.92 -16.75 -3.15
C PHE A 352 -1.66 -16.24 -1.74
N ILE A 353 -2.73 -16.14 -0.94
CA ILE A 353 -2.56 -15.88 0.49
C ILE A 353 -2.10 -17.18 1.14
N ASN A 354 -0.90 -17.14 1.73
CA ASN A 354 -0.30 -18.31 2.36
C ASN A 354 0.22 -17.99 3.77
N ALA A 355 0.31 -19.03 4.60
CA ALA A 355 0.69 -18.90 6.01
C ALA A 355 2.16 -18.48 6.23
N LEU A 356 3.06 -18.69 5.25
CA LEU A 356 4.47 -18.30 5.38
C LEU A 356 4.65 -16.80 5.20
N ASP A 357 3.83 -16.16 4.36
CA ASP A 357 3.87 -14.71 4.18
C ASP A 357 3.55 -13.97 5.50
N ASN A 358 2.70 -14.56 6.36
CA ASN A 358 2.48 -14.02 7.70
C ASN A 358 3.74 -14.08 8.56
N VAL A 359 4.53 -15.16 8.49
CA VAL A 359 5.78 -15.27 9.25
C VAL A 359 6.76 -14.18 8.82
N LEU A 360 6.88 -13.94 7.51
CA LEU A 360 7.68 -12.83 6.97
C LEU A 360 7.12 -11.48 7.44
N THR A 361 5.80 -11.31 7.43
CA THR A 361 5.14 -10.09 7.90
C THR A 361 5.47 -9.81 9.37
N LEU A 362 5.43 -10.82 10.23
CA LEU A 362 5.84 -10.67 11.63
C LEU A 362 7.30 -10.23 11.74
N LYS A 363 8.21 -10.82 10.95
CA LYS A 363 9.63 -10.44 10.96
C LYS A 363 9.80 -8.97 10.61
N LEU A 364 9.14 -8.51 9.54
CA LEU A 364 9.19 -7.12 9.08
C LEU A 364 8.62 -6.15 10.11
N VAL A 365 7.51 -6.51 10.76
CA VAL A 365 6.88 -5.69 11.81
C VAL A 365 7.77 -5.59 13.04
N LEU A 366 8.37 -6.71 13.48
CA LEU A 366 9.26 -6.73 14.64
C LEU A 366 10.58 -5.98 14.41
N ASP A 367 11.12 -6.05 13.19
CA ASP A 367 12.28 -5.26 12.76
C ASP A 367 11.96 -3.77 12.73
N TYR A 368 10.78 -3.40 12.22
CA TYR A 368 10.34 -2.01 12.18
C TYR A 368 10.20 -1.40 13.57
N MET A 369 9.62 -2.16 14.51
CA MET A 369 9.50 -1.73 15.91
C MET A 369 10.86 -1.65 16.63
N ASN A 370 11.92 -2.22 16.04
CA ASN A 370 13.30 -2.13 16.49
C ASN A 370 13.52 -2.52 17.97
N ARG A 371 12.79 -3.53 18.46
CA ARG A 371 13.04 -4.15 19.76
C ARG A 371 13.61 -5.54 19.56
N LYS A 372 14.52 -5.94 20.45
CA LYS A 372 15.25 -7.20 20.30
C LYS A 372 14.46 -8.44 20.74
N LYS A 373 13.45 -8.29 21.60
CA LYS A 373 12.78 -9.42 22.28
C LYS A 373 11.31 -9.14 22.59
N TYR A 374 10.45 -10.13 22.31
CA TYR A 374 8.99 -10.05 22.41
C TYR A 374 8.40 -11.30 23.07
N ILE A 375 7.28 -11.13 23.75
CA ILE A 375 6.35 -12.24 24.04
C ILE A 375 5.44 -12.37 22.83
N LEU A 376 5.26 -13.57 22.30
CA LEU A 376 4.27 -13.83 21.25
C LEU A 376 3.02 -14.42 21.88
N MET A 377 1.86 -13.93 21.45
CA MET A 377 0.55 -14.43 21.84
C MET A 377 -0.30 -14.62 20.59
N GLY A 378 -0.66 -15.84 20.23
CA GLY A 378 -1.35 -16.10 18.96
C GLY A 378 -2.58 -16.98 19.13
N HIS A 379 -3.66 -16.66 18.44
CA HIS A 379 -4.86 -17.50 18.35
C HIS A 379 -4.95 -18.20 16.99
N SER A 380 -5.34 -19.48 16.97
CA SER A 380 -5.66 -20.22 15.74
C SER A 380 -4.53 -20.10 14.70
N TRP A 381 -4.83 -19.56 13.51
CA TRP A 381 -3.84 -19.31 12.47
C TRP A 381 -2.67 -18.43 12.94
N GLY A 382 -2.94 -17.37 13.72
CA GLY A 382 -1.92 -16.57 14.37
C GLY A 382 -1.09 -17.33 15.41
N GLY A 383 -1.70 -18.31 16.09
CA GLY A 383 -1.00 -19.27 16.94
C GLY A 383 -0.04 -20.16 16.16
N GLN A 384 -0.50 -20.72 15.04
CA GLN A 384 0.32 -21.53 14.14
C GLN A 384 1.50 -20.72 13.56
N THR A 385 1.25 -19.48 13.13
CA THR A 385 2.28 -18.55 12.67
C THR A 385 3.28 -18.24 13.79
N SER A 386 2.82 -18.01 15.03
CA SER A 386 3.68 -17.73 16.19
C SER A 386 4.62 -18.90 16.52
N ILE A 387 4.11 -20.13 16.43
CA ILE A 387 4.91 -21.35 16.62
C ILE A 387 6.02 -21.40 15.56
N LEU A 388 5.67 -21.28 14.28
CA LEU A 388 6.65 -21.36 13.19
C LEU A 388 7.66 -20.22 13.27
N PHE A 389 7.21 -18.99 13.57
CA PHE A 389 8.09 -17.85 13.78
C PHE A 389 9.09 -18.11 14.91
N THR A 390 8.64 -18.65 16.05
CA THR A 390 9.50 -18.97 17.20
C THR A 390 10.56 -20.02 16.87
N GLN A 391 10.25 -20.96 15.96
CA GLN A 391 11.23 -21.96 15.51
C GLN A 391 12.29 -21.38 14.57
N LEU A 392 11.91 -20.39 13.74
CA LEU A 392 12.79 -19.77 12.75
C LEU A 392 13.62 -18.62 13.32
N TYR A 393 13.06 -17.87 14.27
CA TYR A 393 13.65 -16.67 14.87
C TYR A 393 13.59 -16.72 16.41
N PRO A 394 14.15 -17.77 17.05
CA PRO A 394 14.08 -17.95 18.50
C PRO A 394 14.68 -16.78 19.30
N GLU A 395 15.62 -16.04 18.72
CA GLU A 395 16.27 -14.88 19.32
C GLU A 395 15.32 -13.71 19.59
N TYR A 396 14.19 -13.65 18.86
CA TYR A 396 13.16 -12.62 19.03
C TYR A 396 12.16 -12.95 20.15
N VAL A 397 12.08 -14.20 20.62
CA VAL A 397 10.94 -14.67 21.42
C VAL A 397 11.35 -15.07 22.83
N ILE A 398 10.79 -14.40 23.85
CA ILE A 398 11.08 -14.70 25.27
C ILE A 398 10.07 -15.62 25.92
N LYS A 399 8.81 -15.59 25.46
CA LYS A 399 7.72 -16.49 25.87
C LYS A 399 6.75 -16.62 24.69
N LEU A 400 6.13 -17.79 24.57
CA LEU A 400 5.11 -18.08 23.55
C LEU A 400 3.79 -18.49 24.23
N ILE A 401 2.70 -17.84 23.88
CA ILE A 401 1.34 -18.14 24.32
C ILE A 401 0.51 -18.47 23.07
N VAL A 402 -0.16 -19.62 23.08
CA VAL A 402 -0.93 -20.11 21.93
C VAL A 402 -2.35 -20.47 22.40
N PHE A 403 -3.33 -19.83 21.78
CA PHE A 403 -4.75 -20.13 21.97
C PHE A 403 -5.25 -21.00 20.82
N ASP A 404 -5.75 -22.17 21.16
CA ASP A 404 -6.48 -23.08 20.27
C ASP A 404 -5.79 -23.37 18.93
N ALA A 405 -4.49 -23.63 19.01
CA ALA A 405 -3.65 -24.01 17.88
C ALA A 405 -2.49 -24.91 18.33
N PHE A 406 -2.06 -25.80 17.44
CA PHE A 406 -1.00 -26.78 17.74
C PHE A 406 0.12 -26.79 16.69
N TYR A 407 -0.23 -26.76 15.41
CA TYR A 407 0.69 -26.55 14.28
C TYR A 407 -0.13 -26.25 13.01
N LEU A 408 0.55 -25.93 11.91
CA LEU A 408 -0.06 -25.92 10.57
C LEU A 408 -0.65 -27.30 10.24
N PHE A 409 -1.87 -27.32 9.69
CA PHE A 409 -2.54 -28.57 9.32
C PHE A 409 -1.81 -29.32 8.20
N PRO A 410 -1.49 -30.61 8.39
CA PRO A 410 -0.79 -31.37 7.38
C PRO A 410 -1.69 -31.73 6.19
N VAL A 411 -1.11 -31.74 5.00
CA VAL A 411 -1.75 -32.28 3.79
C VAL A 411 -1.14 -33.65 3.51
N THR A 412 -1.98 -34.68 3.44
CA THR A 412 -1.54 -36.04 3.10
C THR A 412 -1.47 -36.22 1.59
N LEU A 413 -0.68 -37.19 1.12
CA LEU A 413 -0.61 -37.53 -0.32
C LEU A 413 -1.99 -37.90 -0.88
N ASN A 414 -2.81 -38.63 -0.10
CA ASN A 414 -4.15 -39.05 -0.51
C ASN A 414 -5.10 -37.86 -0.68
N SER A 415 -4.95 -36.81 0.14
CA SER A 415 -5.80 -35.62 0.09
C SER A 415 -5.25 -34.52 -0.83
N LEU A 416 -3.98 -34.60 -1.27
CA LEU A 416 -3.27 -33.50 -1.92
C LEU A 416 -3.98 -33.01 -3.18
N LYS A 417 -4.32 -33.94 -4.09
CA LYS A 417 -5.01 -33.61 -5.35
C LYS A 417 -6.34 -32.92 -5.08
N HIS A 418 -7.15 -33.49 -4.18
CA HIS A 418 -8.45 -32.91 -3.82
C HIS A 418 -8.29 -31.53 -3.19
N PHE A 419 -7.36 -31.39 -2.24
CA PHE A 419 -7.07 -30.12 -1.57
C PHE A 419 -6.66 -29.02 -2.57
N LEU A 420 -5.70 -29.28 -3.46
CA LEU A 420 -5.25 -28.27 -4.42
C LEU A 420 -6.34 -27.92 -5.44
N ASN A 421 -7.07 -28.91 -5.96
CA ASN A 421 -8.18 -28.66 -6.88
C ASN A 421 -9.26 -27.81 -6.22
N ASP A 422 -9.66 -28.14 -4.98
CA ASP A 422 -10.62 -27.35 -4.20
C ASP A 422 -10.15 -25.90 -4.02
N ARG A 423 -8.91 -25.68 -3.57
CA ARG A 423 -8.38 -24.32 -3.37
C ARG A 423 -8.30 -23.53 -4.67
N PHE A 424 -7.84 -24.14 -5.76
CA PHE A 424 -7.72 -23.46 -7.05
C PHE A 424 -9.08 -23.13 -7.65
N SER A 425 -10.02 -24.08 -7.68
CA SER A 425 -11.37 -23.83 -8.16
C SER A 425 -12.09 -22.77 -7.33
N HIS A 426 -11.95 -22.79 -6.00
CA HIS A 426 -12.54 -21.78 -5.14
C HIS A 426 -11.91 -20.39 -5.38
N LEU A 427 -10.59 -20.32 -5.53
CA LEU A 427 -9.91 -19.05 -5.83
C LEU A 427 -10.32 -18.47 -7.18
N ILE A 428 -10.43 -19.30 -8.23
CA ILE A 428 -10.92 -18.87 -9.56
C ILE A 428 -12.32 -18.26 -9.41
N ARG A 429 -13.25 -18.97 -8.75
CA ARG A 429 -14.61 -18.47 -8.52
C ARG A 429 -14.64 -17.17 -7.71
N ILE A 430 -13.79 -17.04 -6.69
CA ILE A 430 -13.67 -15.80 -5.91
C ILE A 430 -13.19 -14.66 -6.82
N ASN A 431 -12.17 -14.89 -7.63
CA ASN A 431 -11.63 -13.88 -8.54
C ASN A 431 -12.64 -13.47 -9.62
N GLU A 432 -13.41 -14.42 -10.16
CA GLU A 432 -14.53 -14.14 -11.08
C GLU A 432 -15.60 -13.26 -10.41
N ASN A 433 -15.97 -13.56 -9.17
CA ASN A 433 -16.94 -12.74 -8.43
C ASN A 433 -16.41 -11.33 -8.11
N ILE A 434 -15.12 -11.21 -7.76
CA ILE A 434 -14.46 -9.91 -7.55
C ILE A 434 -14.47 -9.12 -8.86
N ALA A 435 -14.08 -9.73 -9.97
CA ALA A 435 -14.04 -9.10 -11.29
C ALA A 435 -15.44 -8.68 -11.78
N ALA A 436 -16.47 -9.46 -11.45
CA ALA A 436 -17.86 -9.12 -11.75
C ALA A 436 -18.51 -8.16 -10.73
N ASN A 437 -17.74 -7.63 -9.77
CA ASN A 437 -18.20 -6.77 -8.67
C ASN A 437 -19.40 -7.33 -7.87
N LYS A 438 -19.47 -8.66 -7.70
CA LYS A 438 -20.56 -9.37 -7.01
C LYS A 438 -20.36 -9.48 -5.49
N GLN A 439 -19.80 -8.45 -4.86
CA GLN A 439 -19.64 -8.47 -3.40
C GLN A 439 -21.00 -8.26 -2.72
N PRO A 440 -21.44 -9.20 -1.86
CA PRO A 440 -22.70 -9.07 -1.15
C PRO A 440 -22.61 -7.97 -0.10
N GLN A 441 -23.68 -7.18 0.00
CA GLN A 441 -23.85 -6.10 0.97
C GLN A 441 -24.89 -6.49 2.01
N TYR A 442 -24.69 -6.07 3.24
CA TYR A 442 -25.44 -6.51 4.42
C TYR A 442 -25.90 -5.31 5.25
N THR A 443 -27.04 -5.44 5.92
CA THR A 443 -27.36 -4.63 7.09
C THR A 443 -26.38 -4.91 8.23
N TYR A 444 -26.31 -4.04 9.23
CA TYR A 444 -25.41 -4.26 10.37
C TYR A 444 -25.76 -5.57 11.10
N GLU A 445 -27.04 -5.83 11.31
CA GLU A 445 -27.57 -7.02 11.96
C GLU A 445 -27.16 -8.29 11.21
N GLU A 446 -27.31 -8.31 9.88
CA GLU A 446 -26.86 -9.43 9.04
C GLU A 446 -25.34 -9.64 9.13
N THR A 447 -24.53 -8.57 9.32
CA THR A 447 -23.08 -8.74 9.51
C THR A 447 -22.76 -9.36 10.88
N VAL A 448 -23.53 -9.05 11.92
CA VAL A 448 -23.38 -9.65 13.25
C VAL A 448 -23.67 -11.15 13.18
N GLU A 449 -24.82 -11.52 12.63
CA GLU A 449 -25.22 -12.92 12.46
C GLU A 449 -24.19 -13.69 11.64
N LYS A 450 -23.78 -13.15 10.47
CA LYS A 450 -22.78 -13.79 9.61
C LYS A 450 -21.43 -14.01 10.28
N LEU A 451 -20.97 -13.06 11.10
CA LEU A 451 -19.70 -13.20 11.80
C LEU A 451 -19.79 -14.22 12.94
N MET A 452 -20.94 -14.29 13.62
CA MET A 452 -21.19 -15.23 14.71
C MET A 452 -21.32 -16.67 14.20
N GLU A 453 -22.13 -16.89 13.17
CA GLU A 453 -22.42 -18.22 12.61
C GLU A 453 -21.32 -18.74 11.67
N GLY A 454 -20.55 -17.85 11.05
CA GLY A 454 -19.53 -18.19 10.05
C GLY A 454 -18.27 -18.86 10.60
N ARG A 455 -18.27 -19.32 11.84
CA ARG A 455 -17.09 -19.81 12.58
C ARG A 455 -16.94 -21.32 12.49
N MET A 456 -15.70 -21.78 12.34
CA MET A 456 -15.39 -23.19 12.03
C MET A 456 -15.67 -24.16 13.19
N TYR A 457 -15.77 -23.68 14.43
CA TYR A 457 -15.82 -24.52 15.63
C TYR A 457 -16.68 -23.89 16.75
N GLY A 458 -17.87 -23.41 16.40
CA GLY A 458 -18.83 -22.82 17.34
C GLY A 458 -18.95 -21.30 17.21
N GLU A 459 -20.04 -20.75 17.74
CA GLU A 459 -20.44 -19.37 17.50
C GLU A 459 -19.66 -18.36 18.34
N LEU A 460 -19.47 -17.14 17.81
CA LEU A 460 -19.08 -16.00 18.63
C LEU A 460 -20.28 -15.48 19.42
N THR A 461 -20.03 -15.03 20.63
CA THR A 461 -20.95 -14.16 21.37
C THR A 461 -21.02 -12.79 20.70
N LYS A 462 -22.13 -12.07 20.86
CA LYS A 462 -22.30 -10.73 20.29
C LYS A 462 -21.22 -9.77 20.78
N GLU A 463 -20.88 -9.84 22.06
CA GLU A 463 -19.84 -9.04 22.71
C GLU A 463 -18.45 -9.32 22.11
N ALA A 464 -18.18 -10.57 21.72
CA ALA A 464 -16.94 -10.97 21.05
C ALA A 464 -16.90 -10.56 19.57
N ALA A 465 -18.07 -10.50 18.91
CA ALA A 465 -18.20 -10.09 17.51
C ALA A 465 -18.05 -8.57 17.31
N GLU A 466 -18.54 -7.75 18.24
CA GLU A 466 -18.55 -6.29 18.12
C GLU A 466 -17.17 -5.65 17.85
N PRO A 467 -16.09 -5.97 18.62
CA PRO A 467 -14.77 -5.41 18.36
C PRO A 467 -14.21 -5.77 16.98
N LEU A 468 -14.54 -6.97 16.49
CA LEU A 468 -14.12 -7.45 15.17
C LEU A 468 -14.82 -6.65 14.07
N LEU A 469 -16.14 -6.46 14.16
CA LEU A 469 -16.95 -5.72 13.18
C LEU A 469 -16.52 -4.25 13.08
N LYS A 470 -16.21 -3.59 14.21
CA LYS A 470 -15.68 -2.20 14.23
C LYS A 470 -14.39 -2.01 13.41
N ARG A 471 -13.70 -3.11 13.10
CA ARG A 471 -12.46 -3.11 12.30
C ARG A 471 -12.63 -3.73 10.92
N SER A 472 -13.68 -4.52 10.69
CA SER A 472 -13.87 -5.28 9.45
C SER A 472 -15.03 -4.80 8.58
N LEU A 473 -15.83 -3.81 9.00
CA LEU A 473 -16.92 -3.29 8.17
C LEU A 473 -16.54 -2.01 7.41
N ILE A 474 -16.97 -1.95 6.15
CA ILE A 474 -16.91 -0.76 5.30
C ILE A 474 -18.34 -0.38 4.95
N SER A 475 -18.74 0.87 5.24
CA SER A 475 -20.05 1.40 4.89
C SER A 475 -20.17 1.67 3.39
N THR A 476 -21.28 1.25 2.79
CA THR A 476 -21.63 1.53 1.39
C THR A 476 -22.61 2.71 1.29
N GLU A 477 -22.71 3.31 0.10
CA GLU A 477 -23.52 4.53 -0.14
C GLU A 477 -25.01 4.38 0.20
N ASN A 478 -25.53 3.15 0.14
CA ASN A 478 -26.93 2.82 0.46
C ASN A 478 -27.15 2.47 1.95
N GLY A 479 -26.21 2.79 2.83
CA GLY A 479 -26.31 2.53 4.28
C GLY A 479 -26.12 1.07 4.68
N LYS A 480 -25.68 0.21 3.75
CA LYS A 480 -25.29 -1.18 4.02
C LYS A 480 -23.78 -1.28 4.31
N TYR A 481 -23.32 -2.50 4.52
CA TYR A 481 -21.94 -2.82 4.86
C TYR A 481 -21.41 -3.97 4.01
N ILE A 482 -20.10 -3.92 3.74
CA ILE A 482 -19.31 -5.04 3.24
C ILE A 482 -18.18 -5.35 4.23
N PHE A 483 -17.68 -6.58 4.20
CA PHE A 483 -16.48 -6.95 4.96
C PHE A 483 -15.21 -6.48 4.23
N SER A 484 -14.30 -5.81 4.95
CA SER A 484 -12.98 -5.41 4.47
C SER A 484 -12.02 -6.60 4.29
N THR A 485 -12.33 -7.72 4.96
CA THR A 485 -11.55 -8.95 4.87
C THR A 485 -11.52 -9.48 3.45
N ASP A 486 -10.33 -9.78 2.95
CA ASP A 486 -10.14 -10.27 1.60
C ASP A 486 -10.85 -11.62 1.39
N PRO A 487 -11.81 -11.73 0.46
CA PRO A 487 -12.54 -12.97 0.25
C PRO A 487 -11.65 -14.14 -0.18
N ARG A 488 -10.45 -13.87 -0.74
CA ARG A 488 -9.48 -14.91 -1.11
C ARG A 488 -8.94 -15.68 0.09
N LEU A 489 -9.08 -15.16 1.30
CA LEU A 489 -8.76 -15.89 2.54
C LEU A 489 -9.57 -17.17 2.70
N LYS A 490 -10.73 -17.30 2.04
CA LYS A 490 -11.53 -18.54 2.00
C LYS A 490 -10.84 -19.66 1.21
N ALA A 491 -9.84 -19.33 0.40
CA ALA A 491 -9.04 -20.23 -0.42
C ALA A 491 -7.54 -20.14 -0.09
N PHE A 492 -7.18 -19.71 1.12
CA PHE A 492 -5.78 -19.64 1.55
C PHE A 492 -5.07 -21.01 1.47
N ILE A 493 -3.75 -20.98 1.31
CA ILE A 493 -2.93 -22.18 1.15
C ILE A 493 -1.94 -22.28 2.32
N ASN A 494 -2.01 -23.38 3.07
CA ASN A 494 -0.94 -23.76 3.98
C ASN A 494 0.20 -24.45 3.21
N PRO A 495 1.45 -24.37 3.72
CA PRO A 495 2.52 -25.23 3.24
C PRO A 495 2.11 -26.70 3.20
N LEU A 496 2.47 -27.40 2.14
CA LEU A 496 2.10 -28.81 1.89
C LEU A 496 2.95 -29.78 2.72
N PHE A 497 2.97 -29.57 4.04
CA PHE A 497 3.69 -30.43 4.97
C PHE A 497 2.85 -31.65 5.30
N ASN A 498 3.47 -32.83 5.32
CA ASN A 498 2.86 -34.00 5.96
C ASN A 498 3.27 -34.07 7.44
N LEU A 499 2.60 -34.90 8.23
CA LEU A 499 2.88 -35.01 9.67
C LEU A 499 4.33 -35.47 9.96
N LYS A 500 4.94 -36.29 9.08
CA LYS A 500 6.34 -36.73 9.24
C LYS A 500 7.30 -35.55 9.12
N TYR A 501 7.06 -34.65 8.15
CA TYR A 501 7.84 -33.45 7.95
C TYR A 501 7.68 -32.48 9.12
N ILE A 502 6.43 -32.25 9.58
CA ILE A 502 6.14 -31.45 10.79
C ILE A 502 6.91 -31.99 11.99
N MET A 503 6.83 -33.29 12.27
CA MET A 503 7.57 -33.91 13.37
C MET A 503 9.09 -33.73 13.22
N GLY A 504 9.61 -33.77 12.00
CA GLY A 504 11.01 -33.49 11.71
C GLY A 504 11.41 -32.04 12.03
N LEU A 505 10.58 -31.08 11.62
CA LEU A 505 10.78 -29.66 11.94
C LEU A 505 10.76 -29.40 13.45
N VAL A 506 9.75 -29.93 14.16
CA VAL A 506 9.60 -29.74 15.61
C VAL A 506 10.79 -30.33 16.39
N LYS A 507 11.32 -31.47 15.94
CA LYS A 507 12.50 -32.10 16.55
C LYS A 507 13.80 -31.35 16.25
N LYS A 508 13.96 -30.86 15.02
CA LYS A 508 15.19 -30.18 14.57
C LYS A 508 15.28 -28.74 15.07
N TYR A 509 14.16 -28.01 15.02
CA TYR A 509 14.05 -26.61 15.43
C TYR A 509 13.15 -26.52 16.67
N ARG A 510 13.72 -26.88 17.82
CA ARG A 510 12.98 -26.93 19.09
C ARG A 510 12.70 -25.53 19.63
N ILE A 511 11.50 -25.33 20.16
CA ILE A 511 11.15 -24.11 20.90
C ILE A 511 11.70 -24.25 22.33
N THR A 512 12.68 -23.42 22.67
CA THR A 512 13.38 -23.43 23.96
C THR A 512 12.84 -22.42 24.96
N CYS A 513 12.20 -21.34 24.51
CA CYS A 513 11.53 -20.39 25.40
C CYS A 513 10.34 -21.04 26.14
N PRO A 514 9.88 -20.51 27.27
CA PRO A 514 8.64 -20.95 27.91
C PRO A 514 7.45 -20.90 26.96
N VAL A 515 6.61 -21.94 26.98
CA VAL A 515 5.43 -22.05 26.11
C VAL A 515 4.18 -22.31 26.94
N LEU A 516 3.07 -21.64 26.62
CA LEU A 516 1.75 -21.93 27.14
C LEU A 516 0.81 -22.23 25.98
N PHE A 517 0.27 -23.44 25.94
CA PHE A 517 -0.87 -23.82 25.11
C PHE A 517 -2.14 -23.78 25.97
N VAL A 518 -3.13 -23.00 25.55
CA VAL A 518 -4.49 -23.05 26.08
C VAL A 518 -5.40 -23.47 24.94
N TYR A 519 -6.12 -24.58 25.10
CA TYR A 519 -7.07 -25.07 24.10
C TYR A 519 -8.45 -25.29 24.72
N ALA A 520 -9.47 -25.14 23.90
CA ALA A 520 -10.87 -25.21 24.27
C ALA A 520 -11.37 -26.66 24.28
N SER A 521 -12.42 -26.94 25.05
CA SER A 521 -12.99 -28.28 25.16
C SER A 521 -13.47 -28.82 23.82
N ASP A 522 -14.01 -27.95 22.98
CA ASP A 522 -14.59 -28.33 21.69
C ASP A 522 -13.52 -28.68 20.64
N SER A 523 -12.27 -28.28 20.89
CA SER A 523 -11.11 -28.54 20.03
C SER A 523 -10.31 -29.79 20.45
N GLU A 524 -10.89 -30.63 21.31
CA GLU A 524 -10.23 -31.83 21.87
C GLU A 524 -9.79 -32.83 20.80
N ALA A 525 -10.58 -33.03 19.74
CA ALA A 525 -10.19 -33.89 18.62
C ALA A 525 -8.91 -33.39 17.92
N GLN A 526 -8.80 -32.08 17.73
CA GLN A 526 -7.60 -31.46 17.13
C GLN A 526 -6.39 -31.61 18.05
N TYR A 527 -6.56 -31.45 19.36
CA TYR A 527 -5.50 -31.72 20.34
C TYR A 527 -4.99 -33.15 20.22
N TYR A 528 -5.89 -34.14 20.15
CA TYR A 528 -5.49 -35.54 20.02
C TYR A 528 -4.80 -35.84 18.68
N TYR A 529 -5.25 -35.22 17.59
CA TYR A 529 -4.58 -35.30 16.29
C TYR A 529 -3.12 -34.83 16.36
N PHE A 530 -2.87 -33.72 17.07
CA PHE A 530 -1.53 -33.15 17.25
C PHE A 530 -0.81 -33.62 18.53
N LYS A 531 -1.33 -34.60 19.27
CA LYS A 531 -0.79 -35.03 20.57
C LYS A 531 0.71 -35.35 20.49
N ARG A 532 1.15 -35.99 19.41
CA ARG A 532 2.58 -36.32 19.18
C ARG A 532 3.47 -35.08 19.04
N VAL A 533 2.96 -34.02 18.40
CA VAL A 533 3.64 -32.73 18.27
C VAL A 533 3.71 -32.06 19.63
N ILE A 534 2.59 -32.03 20.37
CA ILE A 534 2.54 -31.45 21.72
C ILE A 534 3.47 -32.16 22.70
N THR A 535 3.53 -33.49 22.67
CA THR A 535 4.48 -34.26 23.47
C THR A 535 5.94 -33.90 23.17
N GLU A 536 6.28 -33.60 21.91
CA GLU A 536 7.63 -33.12 21.59
C GLU A 536 7.87 -31.71 22.14
N TYR A 537 6.89 -30.81 22.10
CA TYR A 537 7.00 -29.49 22.76
C TYR A 537 7.14 -29.61 24.28
N GLN A 538 6.48 -30.56 24.92
CA GLN A 538 6.55 -30.80 26.36
C GLN A 538 7.90 -31.36 26.85
N ARG A 539 8.82 -31.71 25.94
CA ARG A 539 10.22 -31.96 26.31
C ARG A 539 10.91 -30.70 26.84
N ASN A 540 10.41 -29.52 26.45
CA ASN A 540 10.70 -28.29 27.17
C ASN A 540 9.91 -28.29 28.49
N LYS A 541 10.61 -28.39 29.63
CA LYS A 541 10.02 -28.41 30.97
C LYS A 541 9.21 -27.15 31.32
N GLN A 542 9.36 -26.07 30.54
CA GLN A 542 8.62 -24.83 30.67
C GLN A 542 7.39 -24.76 29.74
N CYS A 543 7.09 -25.83 29.00
CA CYS A 543 5.88 -25.96 28.19
C CYS A 543 4.71 -26.42 29.06
N ILE A 544 3.65 -25.62 29.09
CA ILE A 544 2.43 -25.87 29.84
C ILE A 544 1.29 -26.02 28.85
N VAL A 545 0.44 -27.05 29.04
CA VAL A 545 -0.77 -27.25 28.25
C VAL A 545 -1.97 -27.22 29.20
N LYS A 546 -2.98 -26.42 28.88
CA LYS A 546 -4.21 -26.27 29.65
C LYS A 546 -5.43 -26.40 28.74
N LYS A 547 -6.39 -27.23 29.19
CA LYS A 547 -7.73 -27.31 28.63
C LYS A 547 -8.62 -26.32 29.37
N VAL A 548 -9.47 -25.58 28.67
CA VAL A 548 -10.52 -24.72 29.22
C VAL A 548 -11.86 -25.09 28.57
N THR A 549 -12.96 -24.93 29.30
CA THR A 549 -14.30 -25.13 28.73
C THR A 549 -14.61 -24.00 27.76
N GLY A 550 -15.16 -24.32 26.59
CA GLY A 550 -15.57 -23.36 25.57
C GLY A 550 -15.23 -23.83 24.16
N ASN A 551 -15.34 -22.89 23.22
CA ASN A 551 -15.14 -23.12 21.79
C ASN A 551 -13.81 -22.53 21.28
N HIS A 552 -13.56 -22.62 19.98
CA HIS A 552 -12.29 -22.18 19.37
C HIS A 552 -11.92 -20.73 19.66
N ASP A 553 -12.91 -19.86 19.88
CA ASP A 553 -12.74 -18.44 20.17
C ASP A 553 -12.80 -18.14 21.68
N VAL A 554 -12.51 -19.12 22.55
CA VAL A 554 -12.62 -18.99 24.03
C VAL A 554 -11.87 -17.78 24.61
N HIS A 555 -10.75 -17.36 24.00
CA HIS A 555 -10.01 -16.16 24.43
C HIS A 555 -10.81 -14.87 24.24
N ASN A 556 -11.77 -14.86 23.31
CA ASN A 556 -12.63 -13.72 23.01
C ASN A 556 -14.04 -13.91 23.62
N ASN A 557 -14.61 -15.12 23.54
CA ASN A 557 -15.94 -15.43 24.08
C ASN A 557 -15.99 -15.43 25.61
N SER A 558 -14.99 -16.05 26.24
CA SER A 558 -14.92 -16.27 27.69
C SER A 558 -13.51 -15.95 28.23
N PRO A 559 -13.03 -14.70 28.03
CA PRO A 559 -11.68 -14.30 28.41
C PRO A 559 -11.37 -14.51 29.90
N GLU A 560 -12.38 -14.49 30.77
CA GLU A 560 -12.28 -14.76 32.21
C GLU A 560 -11.78 -16.17 32.55
N LEU A 561 -11.99 -17.15 31.66
CA LEU A 561 -11.47 -18.52 31.82
C LEU A 561 -10.00 -18.61 31.43
N VAL A 562 -9.56 -17.76 30.49
CA VAL A 562 -8.22 -17.78 29.91
C VAL A 562 -7.26 -16.86 30.69
N ALA A 563 -7.72 -15.68 31.09
CA ALA A 563 -6.90 -14.65 31.72
C ALA A 563 -6.14 -15.13 32.97
N PRO A 564 -6.74 -15.88 33.93
CA PRO A 564 -6.00 -16.35 35.10
C PRO A 564 -4.79 -17.23 34.75
N ILE A 565 -4.91 -18.05 33.70
CA ILE A 565 -3.86 -18.95 33.22
C ILE A 565 -2.73 -18.13 32.58
N VAL A 566 -3.10 -17.16 31.72
CA VAL A 566 -2.16 -16.26 31.05
C VAL A 566 -1.43 -15.39 32.09
N ASN A 567 -2.15 -14.82 33.05
CA ASN A 567 -1.60 -13.97 34.11
C ASN A 567 -0.55 -14.71 34.92
N LYS A 568 -0.84 -15.94 35.33
CA LYS A 568 0.10 -16.80 36.04
C LYS A 568 1.35 -17.10 35.21
N PHE A 569 1.21 -17.32 33.91
CA PHE A 569 2.33 -17.59 33.02
C PHE A 569 3.19 -16.35 32.74
N LEU A 570 2.57 -15.19 32.52
CA LEU A 570 3.25 -13.92 32.28
C LEU A 570 4.07 -13.47 33.49
N THR A 571 3.48 -13.51 34.69
CA THR A 571 4.07 -13.04 35.95
C THR A 571 5.11 -13.99 36.55
N LYS A 572 5.12 -15.26 36.14
CA LYS A 572 6.16 -16.21 36.58
C LYS A 572 7.54 -15.70 36.12
N ARG A 573 8.36 -15.28 37.09
CA ARG A 573 9.78 -14.95 36.87
C ARG A 573 10.49 -16.19 36.33
N GLN A 574 11.31 -16.02 35.29
CA GLN A 574 12.27 -17.04 34.92
C GLN A 574 13.22 -17.19 36.11
N SER A 575 13.12 -18.30 36.84
CA SER A 575 14.19 -18.71 37.77
C SER A 575 15.48 -18.71 36.95
N LYS A 576 16.51 -17.97 37.41
CA LYS A 576 17.83 -17.89 36.79
C LYS A 576 18.24 -19.31 36.34
N LEU A 577 18.37 -19.49 35.03
CA LEU A 577 19.05 -20.65 34.43
C LEU A 577 20.54 -20.56 34.75
#